data_AF-A0A7L1Z5M6-F1
#
_entry.id   AF-A0A7L1Z5M6-F1
#
_cell.length_a   1.000
_cell.length_b   1.000
_cell.length_c   1.000
_cell.angle_alpha   90.00
_cell.angle_beta   90.00
_cell.angle_gamma   90.00
#
_symmetry.space_group_name_H-M   'P 1'
#
loop_
_entity.id
_entity.type
_entity.pdbx_description
1 polymer ?
#
loop_
_entity_poly.entity_id
_entity_poly.type
_entity_poly.pdbx_seq_one_letter_code
_entity_poly.pdbx_strand_id
1 'polypeptide(L)'
;EQVPQLVVSVPSVSNSSSCCCLPGCECIWTDWIDVSYPDGSDRNGGDYETFDNIKKSNSSWECVKAENISCRATKFPDIPIADLGQTVECSVDTGLTCNNRDQQIGGIIPMPVCLNYEISVCCIPNIPECITPMTPSTAASTPSSTTSHSTASTTAPTPEPPTGTTTTTVPPTSTTSGSTPKTTTPSTGSPTPT
;
A
#
# COMPACT_ATOMS: atom_id res chain seq x y z
N GLU A 1 10.82 -18.73 -45.39
CA GLU A 1 11.62 -18.14 -44.29
C GLU A 1 10.80 -18.31 -43.02
N GLN A 2 11.28 -19.14 -42.10
CA GLN A 2 10.50 -19.62 -40.95
C GLN A 2 11.08 -18.98 -39.69
N VAL A 3 10.29 -18.09 -39.07
CA VAL A 3 10.68 -17.37 -37.85
C VAL A 3 10.40 -18.29 -36.65
N PRO A 4 11.39 -18.56 -35.76
CA PRO A 4 11.17 -19.43 -34.62
C PRO A 4 10.33 -18.69 -33.56
N GLN A 5 9.22 -19.29 -33.13
CA GLN A 5 8.41 -18.78 -32.03
C GLN A 5 9.09 -19.09 -30.69
N LEU A 6 9.37 -18.04 -29.93
CA LEU A 6 9.88 -18.12 -28.56
C LEU A 6 8.72 -18.52 -27.63
N VAL A 7 8.74 -19.75 -27.12
CA VAL A 7 7.79 -20.22 -26.11
C VAL A 7 8.15 -19.63 -24.75
N VAL A 8 7.47 -18.57 -24.34
CA VAL A 8 7.59 -18.03 -22.97
C VAL A 8 6.67 -18.87 -22.08
N SER A 9 7.28 -19.77 -21.31
CA SER A 9 6.60 -20.53 -20.25
C SER A 9 6.22 -19.56 -19.13
N VAL A 10 4.94 -19.18 -19.07
CA VAL A 10 4.40 -18.37 -17.97
C VAL A 10 4.34 -19.26 -16.72
N PRO A 11 4.95 -18.89 -15.58
CA PRO A 11 4.77 -19.64 -14.35
C PRO A 11 3.30 -19.57 -13.95
N SER A 12 2.68 -20.73 -13.74
CA SER A 12 1.34 -20.84 -13.16
C SER A 12 1.39 -20.24 -11.76
N VAL A 13 0.76 -19.09 -11.58
CA VAL A 13 0.50 -18.52 -10.26
C VAL A 13 -0.50 -19.46 -9.61
N SER A 14 -0.01 -20.35 -8.74
CA SER A 14 -0.87 -21.11 -7.83
C SER A 14 -1.50 -20.10 -6.87
N ASN A 15 -2.72 -19.67 -7.22
CA ASN A 15 -3.54 -18.76 -6.44
C ASN A 15 -3.99 -19.48 -5.16
N SER A 16 -3.10 -19.51 -4.16
CA SER A 16 -3.41 -19.94 -2.80
C SER A 16 -4.06 -18.78 -2.04
N SER A 17 -5.24 -18.37 -2.49
CA SER A 17 -6.14 -17.48 -1.76
C SER A 17 -7.54 -18.09 -1.81
N SER A 18 -7.74 -19.17 -1.07
CA SER A 18 -9.04 -19.82 -0.91
C SER A 18 -9.52 -19.68 0.54
N CYS A 19 -9.77 -18.45 0.96
CA CYS A 19 -10.73 -18.17 2.03
C CYS A 19 -12.09 -17.75 1.45
N CYS A 20 -12.14 -17.26 0.20
CA CYS A 20 -13.33 -16.65 -0.40
C CYS A 20 -14.12 -17.56 -1.35
N CYS A 21 -13.82 -18.87 -1.41
CA CYS A 21 -14.46 -19.77 -2.37
C CYS A 21 -15.77 -20.41 -1.86
N LEU A 22 -16.20 -20.09 -0.64
CA LEU A 22 -17.53 -20.51 -0.18
C LEU A 22 -18.58 -19.52 -0.72
N PRO A 23 -19.56 -19.99 -1.51
CA PRO A 23 -20.65 -19.14 -1.95
C PRO A 23 -21.38 -18.56 -0.74
N GLY A 24 -21.53 -17.23 -0.71
CA GLY A 24 -22.12 -16.49 0.43
C GLY A 24 -21.11 -15.95 1.45
N CYS A 25 -19.81 -16.20 1.28
CA CYS A 25 -18.73 -15.62 2.09
C CYS A 25 -18.01 -14.45 1.41
N GLU A 26 -18.60 -13.92 0.34
CA GLU A 26 -18.10 -12.70 -0.30
C GLU A 26 -18.18 -11.52 0.67
N CYS A 27 -17.15 -10.68 0.69
CA CYS A 27 -17.19 -9.49 1.53
C CYS A 27 -18.20 -8.49 0.96
N ILE A 28 -18.91 -7.81 1.86
CA ILE A 28 -19.90 -6.80 1.52
C ILE A 28 -19.33 -5.44 1.91
N TRP A 29 -19.32 -4.51 0.95
CA TRP A 29 -18.90 -3.14 1.21
C TRP A 29 -19.92 -2.40 2.08
N THR A 30 -19.43 -1.70 3.09
CA THR A 30 -20.24 -0.75 3.85
C THR A 30 -20.56 0.48 3.00
N ASP A 31 -21.58 1.23 3.41
CA ASP A 31 -21.66 2.64 3.05
C ASP A 31 -20.38 3.38 3.50
N TRP A 32 -20.18 4.58 2.95
CA TRP A 32 -19.07 5.44 3.38
C TRP A 32 -19.27 5.88 4.83
N ILE A 33 -18.20 5.77 5.61
CA ILE A 33 -18.14 6.07 7.03
C ILE A 33 -17.23 7.27 7.22
N ASP A 34 -17.78 8.28 7.85
CA ASP A 34 -17.15 9.56 8.17
C ASP A 34 -17.59 9.90 9.61
N VAL A 35 -16.72 9.64 10.59
CA VAL A 35 -16.99 9.85 12.02
C VAL A 35 -16.02 10.82 12.69
N SER A 36 -14.99 11.24 11.97
CA SER A 36 -13.95 12.17 12.40
C SER A 36 -13.86 13.33 11.41
N TYR A 37 -13.41 14.49 11.91
CA TYR A 37 -13.24 15.69 11.09
C TYR A 37 -11.95 16.40 11.49
N PRO A 38 -11.13 16.85 10.53
CA PRO A 38 -9.91 17.58 10.83
C PRO A 38 -10.20 18.97 11.39
N ASP A 39 -9.65 19.28 12.56
CA ASP A 39 -9.60 20.64 13.09
C ASP A 39 -8.33 21.35 12.61
N GLY A 40 -8.50 22.34 11.73
CA GLY A 40 -7.39 23.15 11.21
C GLY A 40 -6.68 24.02 12.25
N SER A 41 -7.26 24.18 13.45
CA SER A 41 -6.65 24.91 14.56
C SER A 41 -5.80 24.02 15.47
N ASP A 42 -6.01 22.70 15.44
CA ASP A 42 -5.29 21.74 16.27
C ASP A 42 -4.25 20.96 15.45
N ARG A 43 -2.98 21.32 15.65
CA ARG A 43 -1.86 20.63 15.01
C ARG A 43 -1.64 19.22 15.55
N ASN A 44 -2.14 18.91 16.74
CA ASN A 44 -2.10 17.57 17.32
C ASN A 44 -3.29 16.71 16.89
N GLY A 45 -4.32 17.33 16.30
CA GLY A 45 -5.47 16.71 15.68
C GLY A 45 -5.15 16.12 14.31
N GLY A 46 -6.21 15.88 13.55
CA GLY A 46 -6.15 15.18 12.28
C GLY A 46 -7.50 14.57 11.95
N ASP A 47 -7.48 13.59 11.07
CA ASP A 47 -8.66 12.85 10.69
C ASP A 47 -8.45 11.34 10.85
N TYR A 48 -9.40 10.67 11.50
CA TYR A 48 -9.22 9.35 12.11
C TYR A 48 -10.46 8.46 11.95
N GLU A 49 -10.67 7.98 10.73
CA GLU A 49 -11.64 6.93 10.40
C GLU A 49 -11.11 5.54 10.81
N THR A 50 -10.75 5.40 12.09
CA THR A 50 -10.25 4.14 12.65
C THR A 50 -11.41 3.25 13.09
N PHE A 51 -11.25 1.94 13.03
CA PHE A 51 -12.31 1.01 13.45
C PHE A 51 -12.74 1.21 14.91
N ASP A 52 -11.80 1.62 15.78
CA ASP A 52 -12.10 1.98 17.17
C ASP A 52 -12.98 3.23 17.25
N ASN A 53 -12.71 4.26 16.46
CA ASN A 53 -13.52 5.47 16.43
C ASN A 53 -14.91 5.22 15.84
N ILE A 54 -14.97 4.41 14.78
CA ILE A 54 -16.23 4.00 14.15
C ILE A 54 -17.09 3.23 15.15
N LYS A 55 -16.52 2.26 15.88
CA LYS A 55 -17.23 1.50 16.91
C LYS A 55 -17.66 2.35 18.10
N LYS A 56 -16.88 3.39 18.47
CA LYS A 56 -17.27 4.36 19.51
C LYS A 56 -18.43 5.25 19.06
N SER A 57 -18.44 5.66 17.79
CA SER A 57 -19.48 6.51 17.20
C SER A 57 -20.77 5.72 16.96
N ASN A 58 -20.65 4.49 16.47
CA ASN A 58 -21.74 3.57 16.21
C ASN A 58 -21.43 2.19 16.82
N SER A 59 -21.99 1.94 18.01
CA SER A 59 -21.79 0.69 18.73
C SER A 59 -22.45 -0.53 18.06
N SER A 60 -23.29 -0.33 17.04
CA SER A 60 -23.85 -1.41 16.21
C SER A 60 -23.01 -1.71 14.97
N TRP A 61 -21.97 -0.93 14.68
CA TRP A 61 -21.05 -1.24 13.58
C TRP A 61 -20.17 -2.43 13.95
N GLU A 62 -20.21 -3.47 13.11
CA GLU A 62 -19.43 -4.68 13.29
C GLU A 62 -18.82 -5.14 11.95
N CYS A 63 -17.52 -5.37 11.97
CA CYS A 63 -16.75 -5.97 10.87
C CYS A 63 -15.77 -6.96 11.48
N VAL A 64 -16.15 -8.23 11.56
CA VAL A 64 -15.32 -9.26 12.22
C VAL A 64 -14.02 -9.49 11.46
N LYS A 65 -14.08 -9.40 10.13
CA LYS A 65 -12.94 -9.53 9.25
C LYS A 65 -13.09 -8.58 8.07
N ALA A 66 -12.24 -7.55 8.05
CA ALA A 66 -12.08 -6.68 6.90
C ALA A 66 -11.19 -7.38 5.87
N GLU A 67 -11.74 -7.63 4.68
CA GLU A 67 -10.97 -8.18 3.56
C GLU A 67 -10.34 -7.07 2.71
N ASN A 68 -11.00 -5.91 2.65
CA ASN A 68 -10.54 -4.78 1.87
C ASN A 68 -11.03 -3.46 2.44
N ILE A 69 -10.37 -2.37 2.08
CA ILE A 69 -10.69 -1.01 2.48
C ILE A 69 -10.56 -0.08 1.29
N SER A 70 -11.45 0.91 1.22
CA SER A 70 -11.38 2.02 0.28
C SER A 70 -11.41 3.30 1.08
N CYS A 71 -10.47 4.20 0.81
CA CYS A 71 -10.37 5.50 1.46
C CYS A 71 -10.38 6.60 0.42
N ARG A 72 -11.12 7.69 0.67
CA ARG A 72 -11.15 8.86 -0.22
C ARG A 72 -11.35 10.15 0.55
N ALA A 73 -10.93 11.27 -0.04
CA ALA A 73 -11.29 12.58 0.48
C ALA A 73 -12.72 12.94 0.06
N THR A 74 -13.55 13.40 0.98
CA THR A 74 -14.98 13.68 0.71
C THR A 74 -15.18 14.74 -0.37
N LYS A 75 -14.30 15.76 -0.40
CA LYS A 75 -14.34 16.83 -1.41
C LYS A 75 -13.67 16.47 -2.74
N PHE A 76 -12.90 15.40 -2.78
CA PHE A 76 -12.14 14.97 -3.96
C PHE A 76 -12.26 13.45 -4.18
N PRO A 77 -13.49 12.92 -4.34
CA PRO A 77 -13.72 11.47 -4.38
C PRO A 77 -13.12 10.81 -5.62
N ASP A 78 -12.90 11.57 -6.69
CA ASP A 78 -12.34 11.08 -7.96
C ASP A 78 -10.82 11.17 -8.02
N ILE A 79 -10.17 11.76 -7.02
CA ILE A 79 -8.71 11.87 -6.94
C ILE A 79 -8.20 10.74 -6.05
N PRO A 80 -7.31 9.86 -6.55
CA PRO A 80 -6.69 8.83 -5.73
C PRO A 80 -6.01 9.44 -4.51
N ILE A 81 -6.11 8.78 -3.35
CA ILE A 81 -5.59 9.32 -2.09
C ILE A 81 -4.08 9.64 -2.16
N ALA A 82 -3.32 8.85 -2.92
CA ALA A 82 -1.89 9.04 -3.16
C ALA A 82 -1.57 10.32 -3.96
N ASP A 83 -2.51 10.81 -4.76
CA ASP A 83 -2.34 11.98 -5.62
C ASP A 83 -2.75 13.29 -4.94
N LEU A 84 -3.37 13.21 -3.74
CA LEU A 84 -3.78 14.40 -2.97
C LEU A 84 -2.59 15.17 -2.39
N GLY A 85 -1.43 14.52 -2.28
CA GLY A 85 -0.22 15.11 -1.69
C GLY A 85 -0.24 15.21 -0.17
N GLN A 86 -1.06 14.40 0.50
CA GLN A 86 -1.12 14.29 1.96
C GLN A 86 -0.50 12.98 2.45
N THR A 87 0.10 13.03 3.64
CA THR A 87 0.58 11.83 4.34
C THR A 87 -0.61 11.18 5.03
N VAL A 88 -1.15 10.11 4.44
CA VAL A 88 -2.32 9.39 4.95
C VAL A 88 -2.05 7.90 4.97
N GLU A 89 -2.38 7.25 6.08
CA GLU A 89 -2.38 5.80 6.20
C GLU A 89 -3.81 5.29 6.00
N CYS A 90 -3.99 4.37 5.06
CA CYS A 90 -5.26 3.67 4.80
C CYS A 90 -4.96 2.18 4.81
N SER A 91 -5.42 1.48 5.84
CA SER A 91 -5.09 0.08 6.11
C SER A 91 -6.33 -0.73 6.47
N VAL A 92 -6.37 -1.97 5.98
CA VAL A 92 -7.43 -2.94 6.32
C VAL A 92 -7.42 -3.34 7.80
N ASP A 93 -6.32 -3.13 8.51
CA ASP A 93 -6.17 -3.53 9.91
C ASP A 93 -6.65 -2.44 10.88
N THR A 94 -6.46 -1.17 10.53
CA THR A 94 -6.65 -0.03 11.45
C THR A 94 -7.69 0.98 10.98
N GLY A 95 -8.03 0.99 9.68
CA GLY A 95 -8.86 2.03 9.06
C GLY A 95 -7.99 3.13 8.42
N LEU A 96 -8.42 4.38 8.52
CA LEU A 96 -7.66 5.53 8.03
C LEU A 96 -7.15 6.42 9.18
N THR A 97 -5.92 6.88 9.03
CA THR A 97 -5.27 7.85 9.91
C THR A 97 -4.57 8.92 9.09
N CYS A 98 -4.92 10.18 9.37
CA CYS A 98 -4.22 11.36 8.90
C CYS A 98 -3.91 12.25 10.11
N ASN A 99 -2.65 12.64 10.30
CA ASN A 99 -2.25 13.55 11.36
C ASN A 99 -1.91 14.94 10.79
N ASN A 100 -2.47 16.01 11.36
CA ASN A 100 -2.23 17.38 10.89
C ASN A 100 -0.74 17.75 10.94
N ARG A 101 -0.05 17.30 11.99
CA ARG A 101 1.38 17.54 12.24
C ARG A 101 2.33 16.92 11.20
N ASP A 102 1.86 15.93 10.43
CA ASP A 102 2.65 15.27 9.39
C ASP A 102 2.39 15.86 8.00
N GLN A 103 1.44 16.79 7.89
CA GLN A 103 1.10 17.44 6.62
C GLN A 103 2.03 18.61 6.34
N GLN A 104 2.42 18.71 5.07
CA GLN A 104 3.22 19.80 4.54
C GLN A 104 2.35 20.68 3.63
N ILE A 105 2.75 21.93 3.45
CA ILE A 105 2.13 22.78 2.44
C ILE A 105 2.51 22.20 1.07
N GLY A 106 1.52 21.75 0.30
CA GLY A 106 1.72 21.10 -0.99
C GLY A 106 0.49 20.29 -1.41
N GLY A 107 0.49 19.78 -2.65
CA GLY A 107 -0.64 19.00 -3.18
C GLY A 107 -1.81 19.87 -3.66
N ILE A 108 -3.02 19.30 -3.65
CA ILE A 108 -4.23 19.95 -4.19
C ILE A 108 -4.72 21.09 -3.28
N ILE A 109 -4.44 21.03 -1.98
CA ILE A 109 -4.84 22.06 -1.00
C ILE A 109 -3.60 22.71 -0.36
N PRO A 110 -3.48 24.05 -0.35
CA PRO A 110 -2.30 24.76 0.15
C PRO A 110 -2.31 24.95 1.68
N MET A 111 -2.76 23.96 2.46
CA MET A 111 -2.79 24.05 3.93
C MET A 111 -2.19 22.80 4.58
N PRO A 112 -1.37 22.94 5.65
CA PRO A 112 -0.75 21.82 6.34
C PRO A 112 -1.71 21.19 7.37
N VAL A 113 -2.87 20.73 6.89
CA VAL A 113 -3.95 20.13 7.68
C VAL A 113 -4.58 19.03 6.83
N CYS A 114 -4.97 17.93 7.46
CA CYS A 114 -5.66 16.83 6.81
C CYS A 114 -6.91 17.31 6.07
N LEU A 115 -7.16 16.73 4.91
CA LEU A 115 -8.48 16.74 4.29
C LEU A 115 -9.44 15.94 5.16
N ASN A 116 -10.74 16.15 4.91
CA ASN A 116 -11.76 15.28 5.46
C ASN A 116 -11.85 14.02 4.59
N TYR A 117 -11.66 12.88 5.22
CA TYR A 117 -11.69 11.56 4.60
C TYR A 117 -12.91 10.78 5.05
N GLU A 118 -13.24 9.77 4.26
CA GLU A 118 -14.22 8.76 4.61
C GLU A 118 -13.71 7.40 4.12
N ILE A 119 -14.16 6.33 4.77
CA ILE A 119 -13.79 4.97 4.41
C ILE A 119 -15.01 4.10 4.09
N SER A 120 -14.83 3.15 3.19
CA SER A 120 -15.73 2.02 3.00
C SER A 120 -14.94 0.75 3.25
N VAL A 121 -15.52 -0.23 3.94
CA VAL A 121 -14.82 -1.45 4.35
C VAL A 121 -15.57 -2.65 3.76
N CYS A 122 -14.84 -3.57 3.14
CA CYS A 122 -15.40 -4.83 2.66
C CYS A 122 -15.32 -5.87 3.77
N CYS A 123 -16.45 -6.14 4.41
CA CYS A 123 -16.52 -7.02 5.59
C CYS A 123 -17.07 -8.39 5.21
N ILE A 124 -16.40 -9.45 5.67
CA ILE A 124 -16.97 -10.80 5.58
C ILE A 124 -18.17 -10.91 6.52
N PRO A 125 -19.28 -11.51 6.06
CA PRO A 125 -20.44 -11.74 6.92
C PRO A 125 -20.06 -12.59 8.14
N ASN A 126 -20.65 -12.28 9.29
CA ASN A 126 -20.38 -12.99 10.55
C ASN A 126 -21.06 -14.38 10.59
N ILE A 127 -20.61 -15.25 9.69
CA ILE A 127 -21.05 -16.63 9.55
C ILE A 127 -19.83 -17.50 9.86
N PRO A 128 -19.92 -18.47 10.79
CA PRO A 128 -18.78 -19.29 11.20
C PRO A 128 -18.01 -19.93 10.03
N GLU A 129 -18.74 -20.37 9.01
CA GLU A 129 -18.18 -20.99 7.80
C GLU A 129 -17.27 -20.05 7.00
N CYS A 130 -17.50 -18.73 7.09
CA CYS A 130 -16.72 -17.71 6.38
C CYS A 130 -15.51 -17.20 7.17
N ILE A 131 -15.53 -17.35 8.50
CA ILE A 131 -14.48 -16.84 9.40
C ILE A 131 -13.44 -17.93 9.72
N THR A 132 -13.77 -19.20 9.50
CA THR A 132 -12.86 -20.31 9.80
C THR A 132 -11.79 -20.45 8.72
N PRO A 133 -10.48 -20.43 9.05
CA PRO A 133 -9.44 -20.78 8.10
C PRO A 133 -9.61 -22.25 7.70
N MET A 134 -9.86 -22.55 6.42
CA MET A 134 -9.76 -23.94 5.95
C MET A 134 -8.32 -24.39 6.09
N THR A 135 -8.04 -25.26 7.07
CA THR A 135 -6.77 -25.98 7.15
C THR A 135 -6.63 -26.80 5.86
N PRO A 136 -5.58 -26.62 5.04
CA PRO A 136 -5.39 -27.48 3.88
C PRO A 136 -5.21 -28.91 4.38
N SER A 137 -6.15 -29.79 4.02
CA SER A 137 -6.03 -31.22 4.25
C SER A 137 -4.90 -31.72 3.37
N THR A 138 -3.71 -31.90 3.95
CA THR A 138 -2.59 -32.55 3.27
C THR A 138 -2.99 -33.98 2.96
N ALA A 139 -3.43 -34.23 1.72
CA ALA A 139 -3.62 -35.58 1.23
C ALA A 139 -2.26 -36.31 1.31
N ALA A 140 -2.14 -37.23 2.26
CA ALA A 140 -0.97 -38.06 2.45
C ALA A 140 -0.73 -38.88 1.16
N SER A 141 0.21 -38.42 0.34
CA SER A 141 0.67 -39.16 -0.83
C SER A 141 1.46 -40.37 -0.32
N THR A 142 0.89 -41.56 -0.52
CA THR A 142 1.55 -42.84 -0.24
C THR A 142 2.85 -42.92 -1.05
N PRO A 143 4.02 -43.20 -0.45
CA PRO A 143 5.23 -43.40 -1.24
C PRO A 143 5.14 -44.77 -1.91
N SER A 144 4.91 -44.79 -3.23
CA SER A 144 5.18 -45.97 -4.03
C SER A 144 6.70 -46.16 -4.11
N SER A 145 7.18 -47.16 -3.39
CA SER A 145 8.54 -47.69 -3.46
C SER A 145 8.82 -48.20 -4.88
N THR A 146 9.52 -47.40 -5.69
CA THR A 146 10.13 -47.88 -6.92
C THR A 146 11.59 -48.24 -6.62
N THR A 147 11.87 -49.53 -6.69
CA THR A 147 13.20 -50.12 -6.58
C THR A 147 14.05 -49.70 -7.78
N SER A 148 15.05 -48.85 -7.59
CA SER A 148 16.08 -48.58 -8.60
C SER A 148 17.42 -49.11 -8.12
N HIS A 149 17.90 -50.10 -8.87
CA HIS A 149 19.15 -50.81 -8.69
C HIS A 149 20.37 -49.87 -8.60
N SER A 150 21.29 -50.22 -7.70
CA SER A 150 22.65 -49.69 -7.64
C SER A 150 23.47 -50.18 -8.83
N THR A 151 24.13 -49.25 -9.52
CA THR A 151 25.40 -49.53 -10.22
C THR A 151 26.35 -48.37 -9.96
N ALA A 152 27.50 -48.71 -9.38
CA ALA A 152 28.57 -47.83 -8.98
C ALA A 152 29.61 -47.62 -10.11
N SER A 153 30.44 -46.60 -9.91
CA SER A 153 31.69 -46.23 -10.63
C SER A 153 31.45 -45.36 -11.87
N THR A 154 32.16 -44.25 -12.11
CA THR A 154 33.61 -44.04 -11.95
C THR A 154 33.95 -42.54 -11.82
N THR A 155 34.95 -42.26 -11.00
CA THR A 155 35.63 -40.99 -10.70
C THR A 155 36.43 -40.43 -11.89
N ALA A 156 36.45 -39.10 -12.09
CA ALA A 156 37.62 -38.36 -12.58
C ALA A 156 37.49 -36.83 -12.32
N PRO A 157 38.60 -36.10 -12.08
CA PRO A 157 38.60 -34.77 -11.45
C PRO A 157 38.69 -33.57 -12.40
N THR A 158 38.43 -32.39 -11.81
CA THR A 158 38.62 -30.97 -12.21
C THR A 158 39.86 -30.67 -13.07
N PRO A 159 39.85 -29.58 -13.86
CA PRO A 159 40.47 -28.32 -13.38
C PRO A 159 39.69 -27.02 -13.71
N GLU A 160 39.86 -26.03 -12.83
CA GLU A 160 39.44 -24.61 -12.92
C GLU A 160 40.60 -23.76 -13.56
N PRO A 161 40.59 -22.41 -13.49
CA PRO A 161 40.20 -21.41 -14.49
C PRO A 161 41.40 -20.71 -15.19
N PRO A 162 41.17 -19.60 -15.93
CA PRO A 162 41.85 -18.38 -15.50
C PRO A 162 41.01 -17.08 -15.60
N THR A 163 41.09 -16.32 -14.51
CA THR A 163 41.39 -14.88 -14.36
C THR A 163 41.26 -13.95 -15.56
N GLY A 164 40.52 -12.84 -15.38
CA GLY A 164 40.61 -11.63 -16.20
C GLY A 164 39.95 -10.43 -15.50
N THR A 165 40.65 -9.77 -14.58
CA THR A 165 41.28 -8.44 -14.71
C THR A 165 40.32 -7.25 -14.48
N THR A 166 40.60 -6.60 -13.36
CA THR A 166 40.25 -5.25 -12.90
C THR A 166 40.28 -4.19 -13.99
N THR A 167 39.32 -3.25 -13.99
CA THR A 167 39.64 -1.85 -14.31
C THR A 167 38.78 -0.91 -13.46
N THR A 168 39.51 -0.15 -12.64
CA THR A 168 39.06 0.99 -11.86
C THR A 168 38.93 2.20 -12.77
N THR A 169 37.89 3.02 -12.62
CA THR A 169 37.99 4.47 -12.85
C THR A 169 36.87 5.20 -12.10
N VAL A 170 37.25 6.03 -11.12
CA VAL A 170 36.43 7.11 -10.55
C VAL A 170 37.20 8.44 -10.80
N PRO A 171 36.62 9.61 -10.49
CA PRO A 171 36.34 10.73 -11.40
C PRO A 171 37.40 11.85 -11.21
N PRO A 172 37.27 13.12 -11.65
CA PRO A 172 36.29 14.11 -11.14
C PRO A 172 35.86 15.15 -12.20
N THR A 173 34.93 16.06 -11.90
CA THR A 173 35.09 17.54 -11.66
C THR A 173 34.09 18.24 -12.61
N SER A 174 33.49 19.42 -12.41
CA SER A 174 33.57 20.54 -11.47
C SER A 174 32.50 21.58 -11.88
N THR A 175 32.06 22.42 -10.92
CA THR A 175 31.65 23.84 -11.07
C THR A 175 30.43 24.18 -11.97
N THR A 176 29.46 24.98 -11.51
CA THR A 176 29.56 26.45 -11.62
C THR A 176 28.55 27.18 -10.71
N SER A 177 29.04 28.28 -10.15
CA SER A 177 28.39 29.28 -9.31
C SER A 177 27.18 30.01 -9.93
N GLY A 178 26.25 30.38 -9.06
CA GLY A 178 25.92 31.79 -8.78
C GLY A 178 25.09 32.58 -9.79
N SER A 179 23.89 33.00 -9.36
CA SER A 179 23.39 34.36 -9.59
C SER A 179 22.17 34.67 -8.71
N THR A 180 22.37 35.54 -7.73
CA THR A 180 21.34 36.38 -7.08
C THR A 180 20.88 37.44 -8.08
N PRO A 181 19.61 37.87 -8.03
CA PRO A 181 19.38 39.32 -7.94
C PRO A 181 18.45 39.74 -6.79
N LYS A 182 18.82 40.90 -6.25
CA LYS A 182 18.20 41.73 -5.21
C LYS A 182 17.07 42.60 -5.81
N THR A 183 16.30 43.27 -4.93
CA THR A 183 15.52 44.53 -5.19
C THR A 183 14.05 44.25 -5.59
N THR A 184 12.97 44.84 -5.06
CA THR A 184 12.72 46.06 -4.27
C THR A 184 11.31 45.99 -3.65
N THR A 185 11.14 46.52 -2.44
CA THR A 185 9.85 46.77 -1.77
C THR A 185 9.24 48.10 -2.24
N PRO A 186 7.92 48.21 -2.43
CA PRO A 186 7.20 49.47 -2.28
C PRO A 186 6.34 49.44 -1.01
N SER A 187 6.65 50.35 -0.09
CA SER A 187 5.74 50.76 0.99
C SER A 187 4.60 51.58 0.39
N THR A 188 3.36 51.28 0.73
CA THR A 188 2.22 52.14 0.39
C THR A 188 1.37 52.34 1.64
N GLY A 189 1.26 53.62 2.01
CA GLY A 189 0.71 54.08 3.27
C GLY A 189 -0.81 53.97 3.35
N SER A 190 -1.25 53.75 4.58
CA SER A 190 -2.60 53.91 5.09
C SER A 190 -2.97 55.39 5.22
N PRO A 191 -4.20 55.79 4.91
CA PRO A 191 -4.85 56.93 5.56
C PRO A 191 -5.94 56.46 6.53
N THR A 192 -5.90 57.03 7.73
CA THR A 192 -6.88 56.94 8.83
C THR A 192 -8.20 57.66 8.45
N PRO A 193 -9.37 57.17 8.90
CA PRO A 193 -10.65 57.84 8.68
C PRO A 193 -10.96 58.91 9.75
N THR A 194 -11.65 59.97 9.32
CA THR A 194 -12.43 60.90 10.17
C THR A 194 -13.89 60.71 9.84
#